data_AF-I3TVU1-F1
#
_entry.id   AF-I3TVU1-F1
#
_cell.length_a   1.000
_cell.length_b   1.000
_cell.length_c   1.000
_cell.angle_alpha   90.00
_cell.angle_beta   90.00
_cell.angle_gamma   90.00
#
_symmetry.space_group_name_H-M   'P 1'
#
loop_
_entity.id
_entity.type
_entity.pdbx_description
1 polymer ?
#
loop_
_entity_poly.entity_id
_entity_poly.type
_entity_poly.pdbx_seq_one_letter_code
_entity_poly.pdbx_strand_id
1 'polypeptide(L)'
;MATRLPEKEIVVIGGGLTAGLVARRLVPAGREVLVLERGPDWSGSAVGELPHQRDELRWSTYRGMTRRENVETYTLRHSPDEEALPMRQVLSFLPGFGVGGAAQHWNGQTWRFSESDYVLRQHLTERYGAKSIPDGMTIQDWGLTYRDLQPYYEEFEALFGIAGKAGNLKGVRQAGGNPFEPWRATEYPLPPLEMSEASQIFKDATGQLGYEAFPLPAANASRPYRNPDGMQLGQCQYCGHCERFTCEANAKATPASLLFPLVRSRPNFELRAGAEVIRLNTTADGMRLESVSYVDVATGQEFIQPGALFVLCSYTLSNVRLLLLSKIGTPYDPATRTGTVGKNYCYQVTSGLNMFFPDRYINPFMGAGALGFVIDDFNNDNFDHTGLGFHGGGYISATQTNGRPIDTRRLPPGTPRWGSAWKKANADWYLRSMSISLHGSNYANARNYMDLDPDYKDQWGRPLLRITFDFDENDARMCRFANGRMEEIAAAAGAKIISKPNVRKSPYDTRQYQSTHNTGGTIMGADPTSSVVSPHLQSWDVENLFISGASVFPQNSGYNPTGPVGALGLRLAGDLLSYLSDPRRLG
;
A
#
# COMPACT_ATOMS: atom_id res chain seq x y z
N MET A 1 -30.55 -4.73 21.91
CA MET A 1 -29.88 -6.02 22.18
C MET A 1 -29.31 -6.52 20.87
N ALA A 2 -28.09 -7.06 20.88
CA ALA A 2 -27.45 -7.57 19.67
C ALA A 2 -28.09 -8.90 19.22
N THR A 3 -28.24 -9.09 17.91
CA THR A 3 -28.75 -10.33 17.32
C THR A 3 -27.61 -11.32 17.12
N ARG A 4 -27.66 -12.49 17.77
CA ARG A 4 -26.67 -13.55 17.54
C ARG A 4 -27.04 -14.38 16.31
N LEU A 5 -26.08 -14.57 15.41
CA LEU A 5 -26.22 -15.30 14.16
C LEU A 5 -25.68 -16.74 14.27
N PRO A 6 -26.02 -17.64 13.33
CA PRO A 6 -25.40 -18.95 13.22
C PRO A 6 -23.88 -18.85 13.03
N GLU A 7 -23.14 -19.82 13.56
CA GLU A 7 -21.68 -19.92 13.42
C GLU A 7 -21.25 -20.11 11.95
N LYS A 8 -20.05 -19.63 11.63
CA LYS A 8 -19.38 -19.80 10.33
C LYS A 8 -18.03 -20.48 10.51
N GLU A 9 -17.61 -21.31 9.56
CA GLU A 9 -16.28 -21.93 9.63
C GLU A 9 -15.17 -20.87 9.65
N ILE A 10 -15.20 -19.91 8.71
CA ILE A 10 -14.20 -18.85 8.59
C ILE A 10 -14.89 -17.48 8.49
N VAL A 11 -14.47 -16.54 9.34
CA VAL A 11 -14.91 -15.14 9.30
C VAL A 11 -13.74 -14.24 8.93
N VAL A 12 -13.83 -13.61 7.76
CA VAL A 12 -12.84 -12.66 7.23
C VAL A 12 -13.35 -11.23 7.43
N ILE A 13 -12.51 -10.37 8.00
CA ILE A 13 -12.87 -9.02 8.42
C ILE A 13 -12.18 -8.02 7.49
N GLY A 14 -12.96 -7.33 6.66
CA GLY A 14 -12.52 -6.43 5.58
C GLY A 14 -12.55 -7.11 4.22
N GLY A 15 -13.24 -6.52 3.25
CA GLY A 15 -13.45 -7.04 1.89
C GLY A 15 -12.41 -6.58 0.87
N GLY A 16 -11.14 -6.46 1.28
CA GLY A 16 -10.04 -5.97 0.44
C GLY A 16 -9.32 -7.04 -0.39
N LEU A 17 -8.11 -6.70 -0.84
CA LEU A 17 -7.24 -7.59 -1.62
C LEU A 17 -6.94 -8.91 -0.91
N THR A 18 -6.48 -8.86 0.34
CA THR A 18 -6.07 -10.05 1.11
C THR A 18 -7.26 -10.98 1.38
N ALA A 19 -8.45 -10.43 1.65
CA ALA A 19 -9.67 -11.22 1.78
C ALA A 19 -10.05 -11.93 0.48
N GLY A 20 -9.92 -11.26 -0.67
CA GLY A 20 -10.12 -11.88 -1.98
C GLY A 20 -9.15 -13.03 -2.25
N LEU A 21 -7.87 -12.87 -1.88
CA LEU A 21 -6.83 -13.90 -2.07
C LEU A 21 -7.07 -15.12 -1.16
N VAL A 22 -7.43 -14.88 0.10
CA VAL A 22 -7.80 -15.95 1.05
C VAL A 22 -9.04 -16.69 0.55
N ALA A 23 -10.12 -15.98 0.22
CA ALA A 23 -11.35 -16.59 -0.27
C ALA A 23 -11.14 -17.37 -1.57
N ARG A 24 -10.31 -16.85 -2.50
CA ARG A 24 -9.95 -17.52 -3.75
C ARG A 24 -9.43 -18.94 -3.53
N ARG A 25 -8.68 -19.20 -2.45
CA ARG A 25 -8.11 -20.52 -2.18
C ARG A 25 -9.01 -21.38 -1.30
N LEU A 26 -9.64 -20.79 -0.28
CA LEU A 26 -10.43 -21.53 0.71
C LEU A 26 -11.78 -22.01 0.15
N VAL A 27 -12.47 -21.18 -0.62
CA VAL A 27 -13.81 -21.52 -1.14
C VAL A 27 -13.77 -22.70 -2.12
N PRO A 28 -12.88 -22.76 -3.13
CA PRO A 28 -12.74 -23.97 -3.97
C PRO A 28 -12.31 -25.22 -3.20
N ALA A 29 -11.61 -25.06 -2.06
CA ALA A 29 -11.23 -26.16 -1.19
C ALA A 29 -12.39 -26.68 -0.31
N GLY A 30 -13.62 -26.21 -0.55
CA GLY A 30 -14.83 -26.67 0.13
C GLY A 30 -15.09 -26.01 1.48
N ARG A 31 -14.33 -24.97 1.84
CA ARG A 31 -14.47 -24.27 3.14
C ARG A 31 -15.54 -23.19 3.10
N GLU A 32 -16.27 -23.00 4.18
CA GLU A 32 -17.27 -21.93 4.31
C GLU A 32 -16.61 -20.61 4.71
N VAL A 33 -16.76 -19.59 3.87
CA VAL A 33 -16.12 -18.27 4.10
C VAL A 33 -17.15 -17.16 4.12
N LEU A 34 -17.22 -16.43 5.24
CA LEU A 34 -17.94 -15.18 5.37
C LEU A 34 -16.97 -14.00 5.34
N VAL A 35 -17.20 -13.02 4.47
CA VAL A 35 -16.49 -11.74 4.43
C VAL A 35 -17.40 -10.63 4.94
N LEU A 36 -16.97 -9.90 5.97
CA LEU A 36 -17.64 -8.70 6.50
C LEU A 36 -16.91 -7.44 6.00
N GLU A 37 -17.59 -6.58 5.24
CA GLU A 37 -17.04 -5.31 4.71
C GLU A 37 -17.86 -4.12 5.17
N ARG A 38 -17.21 -3.13 5.78
CA ARG A 38 -17.88 -1.93 6.34
C ARG A 38 -18.47 -1.02 5.27
N GLY A 39 -17.86 -0.96 4.09
CA GLY A 39 -18.31 -0.12 2.98
C GLY A 39 -19.26 -0.84 2.02
N PRO A 40 -19.66 -0.15 0.94
CA PRO A 40 -20.63 -0.68 -0.01
C PRO A 40 -20.02 -1.75 -0.92
N ASP A 41 -20.89 -2.54 -1.54
CA ASP A 41 -20.57 -3.24 -2.78
C ASP A 41 -20.73 -2.26 -3.95
N TRP A 42 -19.71 -2.16 -4.80
CA TRP A 42 -19.68 -1.22 -5.92
C TRP A 42 -20.38 -1.74 -7.18
N SER A 43 -20.80 -3.02 -7.19
CA SER A 43 -21.51 -3.63 -8.32
C SER A 43 -22.76 -2.82 -8.72
N GLY A 44 -22.85 -2.47 -10.01
CA GLY A 44 -23.98 -1.69 -10.55
C GLY A 44 -24.03 -0.23 -10.12
N SER A 45 -22.98 0.30 -9.49
CA SER A 45 -22.91 1.70 -9.08
C SER A 45 -22.23 2.60 -10.13
N ALA A 46 -22.39 3.92 -9.97
CA ALA A 46 -21.72 4.94 -10.79
C ALA A 46 -20.19 4.83 -10.82
N VAL A 47 -19.58 4.05 -9.92
CA VAL A 47 -18.14 3.75 -9.94
C VAL A 47 -17.75 2.95 -11.20
N GLY A 48 -18.64 2.11 -11.73
CA GLY A 48 -18.34 1.25 -12.89
C GLY A 48 -18.95 1.71 -14.21
N GLU A 49 -19.55 2.90 -14.26
CA GLU A 49 -20.40 3.32 -15.38
C GLU A 49 -19.90 4.63 -16.02
N LEU A 50 -19.73 4.62 -17.34
CA LEU A 50 -19.40 5.83 -18.10
C LEU A 50 -20.64 6.68 -18.39
N PRO A 51 -20.55 8.03 -18.34
CA PRO A 51 -19.33 8.81 -18.09
C PRO A 51 -19.01 9.05 -16.61
N HIS A 52 -19.88 8.63 -15.68
CA HIS A 52 -19.78 8.94 -14.24
C HIS A 52 -18.48 8.44 -13.59
N GLN A 53 -17.91 7.35 -14.07
CA GLN A 53 -16.63 6.82 -13.63
C GLN A 53 -15.47 7.80 -13.83
N ARG A 54 -15.54 8.69 -14.83
CA ARG A 54 -14.51 9.71 -15.09
C ARG A 54 -14.76 11.04 -14.38
N ASP A 55 -15.73 11.11 -13.47
CA ASP A 55 -15.99 12.30 -12.67
C ASP A 55 -14.86 12.55 -11.67
N GLU A 56 -13.89 13.37 -12.07
CA GLU A 56 -12.74 13.73 -11.26
C GLU A 56 -13.12 14.43 -9.96
N LEU A 57 -14.16 15.26 -9.98
CA LEU A 57 -14.61 15.96 -8.79
C LEU A 57 -15.14 14.95 -7.75
N ARG A 58 -15.97 14.00 -8.19
CA ARG A 58 -16.56 12.98 -7.32
C ARG A 58 -15.52 12.00 -6.77
N TRP A 59 -14.69 11.44 -7.64
CA TRP A 59 -13.82 10.31 -7.25
C TRP A 59 -12.43 10.75 -6.80
N SER A 60 -11.85 11.80 -7.39
CA SER A 60 -10.54 12.32 -7.00
C SER A 60 -10.66 13.36 -5.88
N THR A 61 -11.31 14.49 -6.15
CA THR A 61 -11.33 15.63 -5.21
C THR A 61 -12.12 15.33 -3.95
N TYR A 62 -13.32 14.75 -4.08
CA TYR A 62 -14.16 14.33 -2.95
C TYR A 62 -13.93 12.90 -2.49
N ARG A 63 -12.92 12.22 -3.06
CA ARG A 63 -12.42 10.90 -2.65
C ARG A 63 -13.54 9.87 -2.45
N GLY A 64 -14.45 9.76 -3.43
CA GLY A 64 -15.70 8.99 -3.31
C GLY A 64 -15.55 7.47 -3.05
N MET A 65 -14.35 6.90 -3.19
CA MET A 65 -14.04 5.50 -2.86
C MET A 65 -13.17 5.33 -1.59
N THR A 66 -13.07 6.39 -0.80
CA THR A 66 -12.39 6.37 0.51
C THR A 66 -13.39 6.66 1.61
N ARG A 67 -13.10 6.23 2.84
CA ARG A 67 -13.94 6.59 3.99
C ARG A 67 -13.76 8.08 4.26
N ARG A 68 -14.86 8.83 4.29
CA ARG A 68 -14.82 10.26 4.53
C ARG A 68 -14.58 10.56 6.01
N GLU A 69 -13.76 11.57 6.25
CA GLU A 69 -13.34 12.04 7.58
C GLU A 69 -14.49 12.59 8.44
N ASN A 70 -15.62 12.94 7.83
CA ASN A 70 -16.83 13.34 8.57
C ASN A 70 -17.61 12.15 9.15
N VAL A 71 -17.29 10.92 8.74
CA VAL A 71 -17.88 9.67 9.28
C VAL A 71 -16.92 9.03 10.27
N GLU A 72 -15.67 8.82 9.88
CA GLU A 72 -14.59 8.35 10.76
C GLU A 72 -13.31 9.05 10.36
N THR A 73 -12.55 9.48 11.37
CA THR A 73 -11.21 10.04 11.18
C THR A 73 -10.23 9.46 12.20
N TYR A 74 -8.99 9.94 12.13
CA TYR A 74 -7.89 9.62 13.03
C TYR A 74 -7.50 10.89 13.79
N THR A 75 -6.85 10.75 14.94
CA THR A 75 -6.13 11.87 15.55
C THR A 75 -4.64 11.76 15.23
N LEU A 76 -3.97 12.90 15.12
CA LEU A 76 -2.53 12.98 14.87
C LEU A 76 -1.87 13.88 15.91
N ARG A 77 -0.69 13.46 16.34
CA ARG A 77 0.35 14.29 16.97
C ARG A 77 1.72 13.92 16.40
N HIS A 78 2.69 14.82 16.46
CA HIS A 78 4.03 14.58 15.92
C HIS A 78 4.97 13.97 16.95
N SER A 79 4.67 14.16 18.24
CA SER A 79 5.43 13.62 19.36
C SER A 79 4.52 13.32 20.57
N PRO A 80 4.97 12.50 21.54
CA PRO A 80 4.15 12.12 22.69
C PRO A 80 3.72 13.27 23.61
N ASP A 81 4.45 14.39 23.58
CA ASP A 81 4.21 15.61 24.35
C ASP A 81 3.24 16.60 23.69
N GLU A 82 2.83 16.33 22.44
CA GLU A 82 1.81 17.11 21.75
C GLU A 82 0.39 16.58 22.03
N GLU A 83 -0.57 17.51 22.10
CA GLU A 83 -2.00 17.20 22.05
C GLU A 83 -2.34 16.62 20.67
N ALA A 84 -3.03 15.49 20.66
CA ALA A 84 -3.48 14.89 19.41
C ALA A 84 -4.77 15.54 18.91
N LEU A 85 -4.79 15.92 17.64
CA LEU A 85 -5.94 16.62 17.05
C LEU A 85 -6.60 15.77 15.95
N PRO A 86 -7.95 15.80 15.83
CA PRO A 86 -8.64 15.10 14.76
C PRO A 86 -8.24 15.62 13.38
N MET A 87 -7.92 14.70 12.48
CA MET A 87 -7.62 15.00 11.10
C MET A 87 -8.91 15.44 10.38
N ARG A 88 -9.08 16.74 10.16
CA ARG A 88 -10.22 17.31 9.41
C ARG A 88 -10.07 17.18 7.89
N GLN A 89 -8.88 16.84 7.43
CA GLN A 89 -8.57 16.55 6.04
C GLN A 89 -7.59 15.38 6.01
N VAL A 90 -8.08 14.20 5.65
CA VAL A 90 -7.25 13.00 5.47
C VAL A 90 -6.81 12.97 4.01
N LEU A 91 -5.82 13.81 3.68
CA LEU A 91 -5.29 13.91 2.33
C LEU A 91 -3.96 13.20 2.15
N SER A 92 -3.18 13.02 3.22
CA SER A 92 -1.86 12.39 3.12
C SER A 92 -1.94 10.96 2.62
N PHE A 93 -2.95 10.19 3.05
CA PHE A 93 -3.25 8.84 2.57
C PHE A 93 -4.73 8.67 2.23
N LEU A 94 -5.06 7.58 1.53
CA LEU A 94 -6.38 7.28 0.99
C LEU A 94 -6.83 5.89 1.47
N PRO A 95 -7.51 5.78 2.62
CA PRO A 95 -8.00 4.50 3.13
C PRO A 95 -9.07 3.92 2.19
N GLY A 96 -8.87 2.67 1.77
CA GLY A 96 -9.87 1.97 0.96
C GLY A 96 -11.20 1.81 1.69
N PHE A 97 -12.30 1.95 0.94
CA PHE A 97 -13.65 1.81 1.46
C PHE A 97 -14.52 1.01 0.49
N GLY A 98 -15.26 0.03 1.00
CA GLY A 98 -16.09 -0.86 0.20
C GLY A 98 -15.33 -2.05 -0.39
N VAL A 99 -16.06 -2.91 -1.08
CA VAL A 99 -15.54 -4.17 -1.62
C VAL A 99 -14.40 -3.90 -2.60
N GLY A 100 -13.29 -4.62 -2.44
CA GLY A 100 -12.02 -4.41 -3.15
C GLY A 100 -11.02 -3.51 -2.40
N GLY A 101 -11.50 -2.72 -1.43
CA GLY A 101 -10.66 -1.87 -0.59
C GLY A 101 -9.73 -0.95 -1.38
N ALA A 102 -8.52 -0.74 -0.89
CA ALA A 102 -7.56 0.18 -1.53
C ALA A 102 -7.11 -0.29 -2.92
N ALA A 103 -7.11 -1.61 -3.16
CA ALA A 103 -6.79 -2.19 -4.45
C ALA A 103 -7.89 -1.96 -5.51
N GLN A 104 -9.03 -1.39 -5.15
CA GLN A 104 -10.03 -0.97 -6.13
C GLN A 104 -9.58 0.31 -6.86
N HIS A 105 -8.97 1.24 -6.12
CA HIS A 105 -8.63 2.59 -6.58
C HIS A 105 -7.13 2.87 -6.63
N TRP A 106 -6.30 1.83 -6.47
CA TRP A 106 -4.85 1.88 -6.63
C TRP A 106 -4.39 2.16 -8.06
N ASN A 107 -3.11 2.47 -8.22
CA ASN A 107 -2.44 2.64 -9.51
C ASN A 107 -2.06 1.32 -10.20
N GLY A 108 -1.85 0.25 -9.43
CA GLY A 108 -1.34 -1.02 -9.96
C GLY A 108 0.18 -1.08 -10.02
N GLN A 109 0.93 -0.33 -9.21
CA GLN A 109 2.38 -0.52 -9.09
C GLN A 109 2.65 -1.76 -8.24
N THR A 110 3.51 -2.65 -8.72
CA THR A 110 3.77 -3.95 -8.06
C THR A 110 5.26 -4.25 -8.02
N TRP A 111 5.81 -4.34 -6.82
CA TRP A 111 7.22 -4.59 -6.58
C TRP A 111 7.44 -5.89 -5.84
N ARG A 112 8.54 -6.58 -6.12
CA ARG A 112 9.15 -7.52 -5.18
C ARG A 112 10.09 -6.71 -4.29
N PHE A 113 9.98 -6.89 -2.98
CA PHE A 113 10.99 -6.32 -2.07
C PHE A 113 12.32 -7.04 -2.25
N SER A 114 13.42 -6.33 -1.98
CA SER A 114 14.78 -6.87 -2.08
C SER A 114 15.00 -8.01 -1.07
N GLU A 115 15.98 -8.87 -1.30
CA GLU A 115 16.29 -9.95 -0.34
C GLU A 115 16.66 -9.38 1.04
N SER A 116 17.37 -8.25 1.07
CA SER A 116 17.75 -7.53 2.28
C SER A 116 16.57 -6.93 3.05
N ASP A 117 15.44 -6.60 2.41
CA ASP A 117 14.28 -6.03 3.12
C ASP A 117 13.71 -6.99 4.18
N TYR A 118 13.87 -8.30 3.96
CA TYR A 118 13.35 -9.36 4.82
C TYR A 118 14.24 -9.64 6.04
N VAL A 119 15.53 -9.40 5.90
CA VAL A 119 16.57 -9.61 6.92
C VAL A 119 17.30 -8.29 7.24
N LEU A 120 16.56 -7.18 7.21
CA LEU A 120 17.12 -5.83 7.18
C LEU A 120 18.01 -5.51 8.38
N ARG A 121 17.62 -5.92 9.58
CA ARG A 121 18.40 -5.61 10.79
C ARG A 121 19.72 -6.37 10.76
N GLN A 122 19.67 -7.65 10.42
CA GLN A 122 20.86 -8.47 10.24
C GLN A 122 21.76 -7.87 9.14
N HIS A 123 21.19 -7.61 7.97
CA HIS A 123 21.90 -7.10 6.79
C HIS A 123 22.64 -5.78 7.05
N LEU A 124 21.97 -4.78 7.63
CA LEU A 124 22.61 -3.51 7.96
C LEU A 124 23.66 -3.65 9.06
N THR A 125 23.45 -4.56 10.02
CA THR A 125 24.44 -4.85 11.08
C THR A 125 25.71 -5.47 10.49
N GLU A 126 25.56 -6.41 9.55
CA GLU A 126 26.70 -7.08 8.90
C GLU A 126 27.47 -6.13 7.99
N ARG A 127 26.78 -5.29 7.20
CA ARG A 127 27.41 -4.39 6.22
C ARG A 127 28.02 -3.14 6.85
N TYR A 128 27.35 -2.52 7.81
CA TYR A 128 27.72 -1.21 8.35
C TYR A 128 28.04 -1.23 9.85
N GLY A 129 27.87 -2.37 10.52
CA GLY A 129 28.05 -2.51 11.96
C GLY A 129 26.82 -2.05 12.75
N ALA A 130 26.55 -2.71 13.89
CA ALA A 130 25.38 -2.42 14.73
C ALA A 130 25.26 -0.94 15.16
N LYS A 131 26.40 -0.25 15.35
CA LYS A 131 26.43 1.17 15.74
C LYS A 131 25.99 2.14 14.64
N SER A 132 25.91 1.67 13.40
CA SER A 132 25.38 2.49 12.29
C SER A 132 23.86 2.62 12.35
N ILE A 133 23.16 1.70 13.03
CA ILE A 133 21.72 1.72 13.21
C ILE A 133 21.43 2.60 14.44
N PRO A 134 20.75 3.74 14.29
CA PRO A 134 20.47 4.61 15.43
C PRO A 134 19.60 3.91 16.49
N ASP A 135 19.81 4.22 17.78
CA ASP A 135 19.07 3.60 18.90
C ASP A 135 17.54 3.76 18.83
N GLY A 136 17.06 4.79 18.11
CA GLY A 136 15.63 5.01 17.85
C GLY A 136 15.07 4.15 16.71
N MET A 137 15.91 3.61 15.83
CA MET A 137 15.51 2.84 14.65
C MET A 137 15.24 1.38 15.05
N THR A 138 13.97 1.02 15.16
CA THR A 138 13.46 -0.26 15.69
C THR A 138 13.20 -1.29 14.59
N ILE A 139 13.97 -1.21 13.50
CA ILE A 139 13.93 -2.19 12.40
C ILE A 139 14.19 -3.60 12.93
N GLN A 140 13.55 -4.60 12.31
CA GLN A 140 13.73 -6.01 12.64
C GLN A 140 13.56 -6.88 11.39
N ASP A 141 13.97 -8.13 11.51
CA ASP A 141 13.81 -9.12 10.45
C ASP A 141 12.38 -9.66 10.47
N TRP A 142 11.89 -10.08 9.31
CA TRP A 142 10.51 -10.54 9.14
C TRP A 142 10.28 -11.94 9.75
N GLY A 143 11.36 -12.66 10.09
CA GLY A 143 11.31 -14.07 10.45
C GLY A 143 11.06 -14.99 9.24
N LEU A 144 11.21 -14.46 8.03
CA LEU A 144 11.17 -15.15 6.75
C LEU A 144 12.14 -14.47 5.79
N THR A 145 12.42 -15.11 4.67
CA THR A 145 13.32 -14.61 3.62
C THR A 145 12.57 -14.40 2.31
N TYR A 146 13.19 -13.73 1.34
CA TYR A 146 12.63 -13.62 -0.01
C TYR A 146 12.31 -14.99 -0.61
N ARG A 147 13.15 -16.00 -0.37
CA ARG A 147 12.95 -17.36 -0.89
C ARG A 147 11.62 -17.97 -0.45
N ASP A 148 11.19 -17.68 0.77
CA ASP A 148 9.92 -18.19 1.32
C ASP A 148 8.70 -17.55 0.64
N LEU A 149 8.85 -16.34 0.10
CA LEU A 149 7.78 -15.61 -0.59
C LEU A 149 7.87 -15.65 -2.11
N GLN A 150 9.02 -16.05 -2.67
CA GLN A 150 9.30 -16.01 -4.09
C GLN A 150 8.23 -16.72 -4.95
N PRO A 151 7.75 -17.93 -4.60
CA PRO A 151 6.70 -18.60 -5.38
C PRO A 151 5.36 -17.86 -5.35
N TYR A 152 5.06 -17.20 -4.23
CA TYR A 152 3.81 -16.47 -4.05
C TYR A 152 3.83 -15.10 -4.73
N TYR A 153 5.01 -14.50 -4.92
CA TYR A 153 5.16 -13.37 -5.83
C TYR A 153 4.85 -13.77 -7.27
N GLU A 154 5.37 -14.91 -7.73
CA GLU A 154 5.08 -15.42 -9.08
C GLU A 154 3.59 -15.70 -9.27
N GLU A 155 2.97 -16.36 -8.29
CA GLU A 155 1.54 -16.62 -8.31
C GLU A 155 0.74 -15.30 -8.33
N PHE A 156 1.07 -14.33 -7.48
CA PHE A 156 0.39 -13.04 -7.47
C PHE A 156 0.53 -12.30 -8.81
N GLU A 157 1.74 -12.31 -9.37
CA GLU A 157 2.02 -11.65 -10.65
C GLU A 157 1.23 -12.28 -11.80
N ALA A 158 1.20 -13.61 -11.88
CA ALA A 158 0.40 -14.35 -12.85
C ALA A 158 -1.10 -14.10 -12.66
N LEU A 159 -1.59 -14.06 -11.43
CA LEU A 159 -3.00 -13.81 -11.15
C LEU A 159 -3.45 -12.43 -11.60
N PHE A 160 -2.62 -11.41 -11.37
CA PHE A 160 -2.93 -10.02 -11.65
C PHE A 160 -2.46 -9.57 -13.05
N GLY A 161 -1.88 -10.48 -13.84
CA GLY A 161 -1.42 -10.19 -15.20
C GLY A 161 -0.41 -9.05 -15.22
N ILE A 162 0.60 -9.12 -14.36
CA ILE A 162 1.57 -8.02 -14.22
C ILE A 162 2.39 -7.87 -15.50
N ALA A 163 2.41 -6.65 -16.02
CA ALA A 163 3.23 -6.22 -17.13
C ALA A 163 4.58 -5.72 -16.63
N GLY A 164 5.67 -6.15 -17.26
CA GLY A 164 7.01 -5.73 -16.86
C GLY A 164 8.11 -6.40 -17.68
N LYS A 165 9.36 -6.14 -17.30
CA LYS A 165 10.54 -6.82 -17.83
C LYS A 165 11.41 -7.26 -16.67
N ALA A 166 11.64 -8.56 -16.54
CA ALA A 166 12.56 -9.10 -15.55
C ALA A 166 13.96 -8.58 -15.86
N GLY A 167 14.64 -8.09 -14.83
CA GLY A 167 16.06 -7.76 -14.77
C GLY A 167 16.90 -8.85 -14.12
N ASN A 168 16.30 -9.82 -13.42
CA ASN A 168 17.00 -10.98 -12.87
C ASN A 168 16.19 -12.28 -13.04
N LEU A 169 16.60 -13.12 -14.01
CA LEU A 169 16.02 -14.45 -14.22
C LEU A 169 16.98 -15.52 -13.75
N LYS A 170 16.58 -16.25 -12.70
CA LYS A 170 17.32 -17.39 -12.13
C LYS A 170 18.77 -17.02 -11.76
N GLY A 171 18.98 -15.81 -11.22
CA GLY A 171 20.29 -15.28 -10.87
C GLY A 171 21.07 -14.67 -12.04
N VAL A 172 20.51 -14.64 -13.24
CA VAL A 172 21.14 -14.06 -14.43
C VAL A 172 20.50 -12.72 -14.76
N ARG A 173 21.34 -11.68 -14.78
CA ARG A 173 20.95 -10.33 -15.15
C ARG A 173 20.40 -10.27 -16.57
N GLN A 174 19.29 -9.57 -16.74
CA GLN A 174 18.60 -9.38 -18.01
C GLN A 174 18.64 -7.90 -18.39
N ALA A 175 18.96 -7.62 -19.65
CA ALA A 175 18.95 -6.26 -20.16
C ALA A 175 17.51 -5.68 -20.21
N GLY A 176 17.36 -4.42 -19.82
CA GLY A 176 16.11 -3.67 -19.89
C GLY A 176 15.11 -3.93 -18.77
N GLY A 177 15.43 -4.79 -17.79
CA GLY A 177 14.67 -4.93 -16.54
C GLY A 177 15.42 -4.30 -15.35
N ASN A 178 14.84 -4.38 -14.15
CA ASN A 178 15.48 -3.83 -12.95
C ASN A 178 16.76 -4.62 -12.59
N PRO A 179 17.96 -4.03 -12.66
CA PRO A 179 19.19 -4.78 -12.37
C PRO A 179 19.36 -5.14 -10.89
N PHE A 180 18.59 -4.52 -9.99
CA PHE A 180 18.67 -4.72 -8.54
C PHE A 180 17.54 -5.59 -7.98
N GLU A 181 16.61 -6.05 -8.82
CA GLU A 181 15.52 -6.88 -8.32
C GLU A 181 16.03 -8.27 -7.89
N PRO A 182 15.36 -8.90 -6.90
CA PRO A 182 15.69 -10.26 -6.53
C PRO A 182 15.36 -11.25 -7.65
N TRP A 183 15.96 -12.43 -7.61
CA TRP A 183 15.82 -13.43 -8.68
C TRP A 183 14.37 -13.90 -8.88
N ARG A 184 13.99 -14.14 -10.13
CA ARG A 184 12.70 -14.72 -10.53
C ARG A 184 12.91 -16.07 -11.21
N ALA A 185 11.98 -17.01 -11.09
CA ALA A 185 12.03 -18.25 -11.86
C ALA A 185 11.47 -18.07 -13.27
N THR A 186 10.53 -17.14 -13.45
CA THR A 186 9.87 -16.84 -14.74
C THR A 186 9.87 -15.35 -15.08
N GLU A 187 9.69 -15.04 -16.37
CA GLU A 187 9.48 -13.69 -16.88
C GLU A 187 8.09 -13.17 -16.46
N TYR A 188 7.89 -11.84 -16.49
CA TYR A 188 6.58 -11.26 -16.25
C TYR A 188 5.50 -11.84 -17.19
N PRO A 189 4.27 -12.02 -16.71
CA PRO A 189 3.16 -12.56 -17.52
C PRO A 189 2.88 -11.76 -18.80
N LEU A 190 3.08 -10.46 -18.74
CA LEU A 190 2.86 -9.53 -19.84
C LEU A 190 4.12 -8.69 -20.10
N PRO A 191 4.39 -8.31 -21.37
CA PRO A 191 5.46 -7.36 -21.66
C PRO A 191 5.15 -5.99 -21.05
N PRO A 192 6.14 -5.08 -20.93
CA PRO A 192 5.93 -3.73 -20.44
C PRO A 192 4.82 -2.98 -21.18
N LEU A 193 4.24 -1.98 -20.51
CA LEU A 193 3.37 -1.00 -21.18
C LEU A 193 4.14 -0.24 -22.28
N GLU A 194 3.39 0.35 -23.20
CA GLU A 194 3.94 1.29 -24.18
C GLU A 194 4.29 2.61 -23.49
N MET A 195 5.55 3.01 -23.61
CA MET A 195 6.13 4.10 -22.81
C MET A 195 5.79 5.46 -23.39
N SER A 196 5.41 6.41 -22.51
CA SER A 196 5.14 7.79 -22.89
C SER A 196 6.40 8.58 -23.20
N GLU A 197 6.24 9.73 -23.86
CA GLU A 197 7.33 10.68 -24.12
C GLU A 197 8.04 11.10 -22.82
N ALA A 198 7.28 11.38 -21.75
CA ALA A 198 7.84 11.68 -20.43
C ALA A 198 8.77 10.56 -19.92
N SER A 199 8.38 9.32 -20.15
CA SER A 199 9.15 8.15 -19.71
C SER A 199 10.43 8.00 -20.54
N GLN A 200 10.38 8.25 -21.85
CA GLN A 200 11.57 8.19 -22.72
C GLN A 200 12.59 9.29 -22.38
N ILE A 201 12.13 10.53 -22.14
CA ILE A 201 12.99 11.63 -21.67
C ILE A 201 13.79 11.21 -20.44
N PHE A 202 13.10 10.60 -19.48
CA PHE A 202 13.72 10.15 -18.25
C PHE A 202 14.72 9.03 -18.48
N LYS A 203 14.37 8.03 -19.30
CA LYS A 203 15.27 6.93 -19.65
C LYS A 203 16.55 7.45 -20.32
N ASP A 204 16.42 8.36 -21.28
CA ASP A 204 17.57 8.93 -21.99
C ASP A 204 18.45 9.77 -21.05
N ALA A 205 17.84 10.61 -20.21
CA ALA A 205 18.55 11.45 -19.25
C ALA A 205 19.31 10.62 -18.20
N THR A 206 18.67 9.58 -17.67
CA THR A 206 19.28 8.69 -16.68
C THR A 206 20.39 7.83 -17.30
N GLY A 207 20.21 7.36 -18.54
CA GLY A 207 21.25 6.65 -19.29
C GLY A 207 22.49 7.51 -19.57
N GLN A 208 22.34 8.81 -19.85
CA GLN A 208 23.47 9.74 -19.98
C GLN A 208 24.28 9.89 -18.68
N LEU A 209 23.62 9.71 -17.53
CA LEU A 209 24.24 9.75 -16.21
C LEU A 209 24.78 8.38 -15.77
N GLY A 210 24.63 7.34 -16.59
CA GLY A 210 25.12 5.99 -16.31
C GLY A 210 24.16 5.13 -15.47
N TYR A 211 22.94 5.58 -15.22
CA TYR A 211 21.93 4.79 -14.50
C TYR A 211 21.14 3.89 -15.45
N GLU A 212 20.58 2.82 -14.91
CA GLU A 212 19.90 1.79 -15.69
C GLU A 212 18.39 1.82 -15.51
N ALA A 213 17.74 2.68 -16.30
CA ALA A 213 16.29 2.81 -16.28
C ALA A 213 15.59 1.57 -16.86
N PHE A 214 14.54 1.12 -16.16
CA PHE A 214 13.70 -0.01 -16.55
C PHE A 214 12.20 0.31 -16.45
N PRO A 215 11.34 -0.41 -17.20
CA PRO A 215 9.90 -0.18 -17.17
C PRO A 215 9.29 -0.52 -15.80
N LEU A 216 8.48 0.38 -15.26
CA LEU A 216 7.76 0.17 -14.01
C LEU A 216 6.82 -1.05 -14.12
N PRO A 217 6.90 -2.04 -13.19
CA PRO A 217 5.98 -3.17 -13.25
C PRO A 217 4.55 -2.77 -12.88
N ALA A 218 3.60 -3.23 -13.69
CA ALA A 218 2.25 -2.70 -13.73
C ALA A 218 1.18 -3.79 -13.71
N ALA A 219 0.24 -3.70 -12.78
CA ALA A 219 -1.06 -4.39 -12.78
C ALA A 219 -2.05 -3.72 -13.76
N ASN A 220 -1.53 -3.17 -14.85
CA ASN A 220 -2.25 -2.65 -16.00
C ASN A 220 -1.87 -3.54 -17.20
N ALA A 221 -2.81 -4.32 -17.72
CA ALA A 221 -2.51 -5.31 -18.74
C ALA A 221 -2.13 -4.65 -20.07
N SER A 222 -0.90 -4.89 -20.56
CA SER A 222 -0.38 -4.32 -21.81
C SER A 222 -1.00 -4.93 -23.08
N ARG A 223 -1.61 -6.11 -22.95
CA ARG A 223 -2.38 -6.83 -23.97
C ARG A 223 -3.49 -7.63 -23.28
N PRO A 224 -4.51 -8.14 -24.01
CA PRO A 224 -5.51 -9.01 -23.41
C PRO A 224 -4.85 -10.20 -22.70
N TYR A 225 -5.33 -10.54 -21.51
CA TYR A 225 -4.72 -11.56 -20.67
C TYR A 225 -5.79 -12.43 -20.01
N ARG A 226 -5.56 -13.74 -20.00
CA ARG A 226 -6.33 -14.70 -19.22
C ARG A 226 -5.43 -15.23 -18.12
N ASN A 227 -5.80 -15.02 -16.87
CA ASN A 227 -5.01 -15.46 -15.73
C ASN A 227 -5.19 -16.98 -15.48
N PRO A 228 -4.40 -17.58 -14.57
CA PRO A 228 -4.50 -19.01 -14.26
C PRO A 228 -5.87 -19.49 -13.76
N ASP A 229 -6.72 -18.60 -13.22
CA ASP A 229 -8.08 -18.94 -12.79
C ASP A 229 -9.12 -18.79 -13.92
N GLY A 230 -8.68 -18.44 -15.13
CA GLY A 230 -9.56 -18.20 -16.27
C GLY A 230 -10.24 -16.83 -16.25
N MET A 231 -9.88 -15.92 -15.35
CA MET A 231 -10.37 -14.54 -15.35
C MET A 231 -9.69 -13.75 -16.47
N GLN A 232 -10.42 -12.80 -17.05
CA GLN A 232 -9.97 -12.05 -18.23
C GLN A 232 -9.72 -10.58 -17.87
N LEU A 233 -8.61 -10.06 -18.37
CA LEU A 233 -8.27 -8.64 -18.41
C LEU A 233 -8.25 -8.17 -19.87
N GLY A 234 -8.85 -7.01 -20.10
CA GLY A 234 -8.71 -6.28 -21.36
C GLY A 234 -7.34 -5.61 -21.48
N GLN A 235 -7.06 -5.02 -22.63
CA GLN A 235 -5.85 -4.23 -22.84
C GLN A 235 -6.01 -2.81 -22.29
N CYS A 236 -4.95 -2.26 -21.69
CA CYS A 236 -4.91 -0.87 -21.24
C CYS A 236 -5.17 0.09 -22.40
N GLN A 237 -6.12 1.01 -22.20
CA GLN A 237 -6.50 2.05 -23.18
C GLN A 237 -5.84 3.40 -22.90
N TYR A 238 -4.91 3.46 -21.94
CA TYR A 238 -4.17 4.68 -21.55
C TYR A 238 -5.07 5.89 -21.25
N CYS A 239 -6.25 5.67 -20.67
CA CYS A 239 -7.27 6.70 -20.46
C CYS A 239 -6.95 7.72 -19.34
N GLY A 240 -5.87 7.52 -18.57
CA GLY A 240 -5.44 8.46 -17.52
C GLY A 240 -6.32 8.47 -16.25
N HIS A 241 -7.22 7.49 -16.06
CA HIS A 241 -8.12 7.36 -14.91
C HIS A 241 -7.89 6.05 -14.15
N CYS A 242 -6.66 5.83 -13.65
CA CYS A 242 -6.33 4.66 -12.82
C CYS A 242 -6.29 5.02 -11.33
N GLU A 243 -5.52 6.04 -11.00
CA GLU A 243 -5.36 6.54 -9.62
C GLU A 243 -6.69 7.08 -9.09
N ARG A 244 -7.20 6.58 -7.96
CA ARG A 244 -8.50 7.01 -7.38
C ARG A 244 -9.73 6.60 -8.19
N PHE A 245 -9.57 5.73 -9.21
CA PHE A 245 -10.67 5.27 -10.06
C PHE A 245 -10.62 3.74 -10.23
N THR A 246 -11.76 3.16 -10.53
CA THR A 246 -11.86 1.83 -11.14
C THR A 246 -11.49 1.89 -12.61
N CYS A 247 -11.17 0.76 -13.23
CA CYS A 247 -10.83 0.72 -14.65
C CYS A 247 -12.04 0.39 -15.52
N GLU A 248 -12.40 1.32 -16.40
CA GLU A 248 -13.49 1.17 -17.38
C GLU A 248 -13.21 0.08 -18.42
N ALA A 249 -11.94 -0.13 -18.76
CA ALA A 249 -11.50 -1.04 -19.82
C ALA A 249 -11.27 -2.47 -19.31
N ASN A 250 -11.56 -2.75 -18.03
CA ASN A 250 -11.21 -4.00 -17.37
C ASN A 250 -9.72 -4.39 -17.56
N ALA A 251 -8.84 -3.39 -17.60
CA ALA A 251 -7.40 -3.59 -17.87
C ALA A 251 -6.52 -3.41 -16.62
N LYS A 252 -7.01 -2.74 -15.57
CA LYS A 252 -6.36 -2.68 -14.27
C LYS A 252 -6.86 -3.82 -13.40
N ALA A 253 -5.96 -4.69 -12.98
CA ALA A 253 -6.29 -5.80 -12.10
C ALA A 253 -6.76 -5.27 -10.73
N THR A 254 -7.86 -5.82 -10.22
CA THR A 254 -8.45 -5.48 -8.92
C THR A 254 -9.10 -6.72 -8.30
N PRO A 255 -9.33 -6.76 -6.99
CA PRO A 255 -10.08 -7.86 -6.38
C PRO A 255 -11.51 -7.99 -6.93
N ALA A 256 -12.16 -6.86 -7.28
CA ALA A 256 -13.50 -6.86 -7.83
C ALA A 256 -13.57 -7.42 -9.26
N SER A 257 -12.49 -7.32 -10.05
CA SER A 257 -12.43 -7.89 -11.40
C SER A 257 -11.90 -9.33 -11.43
N LEU A 258 -11.02 -9.72 -10.50
CA LEU A 258 -10.29 -10.99 -10.59
C LEU A 258 -10.59 -12.00 -9.48
N LEU A 259 -10.95 -11.56 -8.27
CA LEU A 259 -11.00 -12.45 -7.10
C LEU A 259 -12.44 -12.74 -6.68
N PHE A 260 -13.22 -11.70 -6.36
CA PHE A 260 -14.59 -11.89 -5.90
C PHE A 260 -15.52 -12.54 -6.93
N PRO A 261 -15.43 -12.25 -8.25
CA PRO A 261 -16.26 -12.94 -9.23
C PRO A 261 -16.04 -14.46 -9.29
N LEU A 262 -14.87 -14.96 -8.90
CA LEU A 262 -14.57 -16.40 -8.87
C LEU A 262 -15.35 -17.15 -7.79
N VAL A 263 -15.67 -16.47 -6.69
CA VAL A 263 -16.22 -17.11 -5.47
C VAL A 263 -17.65 -16.69 -5.18
N ARG A 264 -18.11 -15.52 -5.66
CA ARG A 264 -19.42 -14.94 -5.33
C ARG A 264 -20.62 -15.85 -5.65
N SER A 265 -20.54 -16.70 -6.67
CA SER A 265 -21.63 -17.60 -7.05
C SER A 265 -21.59 -18.95 -6.34
N ARG A 266 -20.56 -19.23 -5.53
CA ARG A 266 -20.42 -20.51 -4.83
C ARG A 266 -21.25 -20.53 -3.55
N PRO A 267 -21.90 -21.66 -3.22
CA PRO A 267 -22.82 -21.74 -2.08
C PRO A 267 -22.14 -21.62 -0.71
N ASN A 268 -20.84 -21.88 -0.64
CA ASN A 268 -20.02 -21.81 0.57
C ASN A 268 -19.27 -20.46 0.72
N PHE A 269 -19.71 -19.41 0.02
CA PHE A 269 -19.16 -18.07 0.14
C PHE A 269 -20.27 -17.05 0.40
N GLU A 270 -20.02 -16.15 1.34
CA GLU A 270 -20.91 -15.05 1.67
C GLU A 270 -20.11 -13.75 1.83
N LEU A 271 -20.58 -12.66 1.22
CA LEU A 271 -20.03 -11.32 1.43
C LEU A 271 -21.16 -10.41 1.94
N ARG A 272 -20.97 -9.80 3.11
CA ARG A 272 -21.89 -8.83 3.69
C ARG A 272 -21.25 -7.44 3.66
N ALA A 273 -21.68 -6.62 2.70
CA ALA A 273 -21.33 -5.21 2.63
C ALA A 273 -22.14 -4.41 3.66
N GLY A 274 -21.63 -3.25 4.08
CA GLY A 274 -22.23 -2.45 5.14
C GLY A 274 -22.13 -3.06 6.55
N ALA A 275 -21.24 -4.01 6.78
CA ALA A 275 -21.00 -4.65 8.07
C ALA A 275 -19.72 -4.11 8.73
N GLU A 276 -19.84 -3.11 9.61
CA GLU A 276 -18.70 -2.57 10.37
C GLU A 276 -18.42 -3.44 11.60
N VAL A 277 -17.37 -4.27 11.56
CA VAL A 277 -16.91 -4.99 12.74
C VAL A 277 -16.42 -4.01 13.79
N ILE A 278 -17.01 -4.08 14.99
CA ILE A 278 -16.73 -3.15 16.07
C ILE A 278 -15.93 -3.75 17.23
N ARG A 279 -15.93 -5.08 17.37
CA ARG A 279 -15.22 -5.80 18.44
C ARG A 279 -14.90 -7.24 18.02
N LEU A 280 -13.74 -7.73 18.41
CA LEU A 280 -13.37 -9.15 18.41
C LEU A 280 -13.65 -9.70 19.80
N ASN A 281 -14.48 -10.74 19.89
CA ASN A 281 -14.89 -11.32 21.17
C ASN A 281 -14.07 -12.57 21.45
N THR A 282 -13.24 -12.51 22.48
CA THR A 282 -12.43 -13.64 22.94
C THR A 282 -13.19 -14.51 23.92
N THR A 283 -12.76 -15.77 24.04
CA THR A 283 -13.08 -16.65 25.16
C THR A 283 -12.63 -16.03 26.49
N ALA A 284 -13.12 -16.58 27.61
CA ALA A 284 -12.83 -16.06 28.94
C ALA A 284 -11.34 -16.11 29.32
N ASP A 285 -10.58 -17.07 28.78
CA ASP A 285 -9.12 -17.17 28.93
C ASP A 285 -8.34 -16.25 27.99
N GLY A 286 -9.01 -15.60 27.04
CA GLY A 286 -8.39 -14.71 26.04
C GLY A 286 -7.66 -15.43 24.89
N MET A 287 -7.56 -16.76 24.93
CA MET A 287 -6.69 -17.53 24.02
C MET A 287 -7.28 -17.73 22.63
N ARG A 288 -8.60 -17.57 22.46
CA ARG A 288 -9.31 -17.79 21.20
C ARG A 288 -10.39 -16.75 20.99
N LEU A 289 -10.74 -16.49 19.73
CA LEU A 289 -11.97 -15.79 19.37
C LEU A 289 -13.13 -16.77 19.29
N GLU A 290 -14.28 -16.37 19.81
CA GLU A 290 -15.55 -17.08 19.69
C GLU A 290 -16.50 -16.40 18.68
N SER A 291 -16.36 -15.09 18.49
CA SER A 291 -17.23 -14.31 17.59
C SER A 291 -16.66 -12.92 17.30
N VAL A 292 -17.31 -12.22 16.37
CA VAL A 292 -17.15 -10.78 16.19
C VAL A 292 -18.49 -10.07 16.41
N SER A 293 -18.45 -8.88 17.01
CA SER A 293 -19.59 -7.97 17.03
C SER A 293 -19.46 -7.00 15.87
N TYR A 294 -20.53 -6.82 15.09
CA TYR A 294 -20.57 -5.86 14.00
C TYR A 294 -21.88 -5.09 13.96
N VAL A 295 -21.84 -3.90 13.36
CA VAL A 295 -23.03 -3.07 13.14
C VAL A 295 -23.34 -3.04 11.66
N ASP A 296 -24.62 -3.24 11.32
CA ASP A 296 -25.14 -2.89 10.00
C ASP A 296 -25.20 -1.36 9.88
N VAL A 297 -24.40 -0.79 8.99
CA VAL A 297 -24.20 0.66 8.89
C VAL A 297 -25.43 1.41 8.40
N ALA A 298 -26.39 0.73 7.78
CA ALA A 298 -27.62 1.36 7.28
C ALA A 298 -28.70 1.44 8.37
N THR A 299 -28.78 0.43 9.23
CA THR A 299 -29.83 0.29 10.25
C THR A 299 -29.37 0.62 11.66
N GLY A 300 -28.04 0.58 11.92
CA GLY A 300 -27.47 0.68 13.26
C GLY A 300 -27.69 -0.58 14.11
N GLN A 301 -28.23 -1.67 13.55
CA GLN A 301 -28.45 -2.91 14.28
C GLN A 301 -27.13 -3.63 14.56
N GLU A 302 -26.94 -4.04 15.80
CA GLU A 302 -25.77 -4.82 16.23
C GLU A 302 -26.03 -6.33 16.07
N PHE A 303 -25.03 -7.04 15.58
CA PHE A 303 -25.00 -8.48 15.39
C PHE A 303 -23.78 -9.09 16.05
N ILE A 304 -23.92 -10.33 16.50
CA ILE A 304 -22.81 -11.18 16.95
C ILE A 304 -22.70 -12.35 15.98
N GLN A 305 -21.56 -12.46 15.31
CA GLN A 305 -21.26 -13.51 14.34
C GLN A 305 -20.22 -14.47 14.91
N PRO A 306 -20.62 -15.67 15.36
CA PRO A 306 -19.68 -16.70 15.80
C PRO A 306 -18.86 -17.26 14.65
N GLY A 307 -17.67 -17.77 14.95
CA GLY A 307 -16.88 -18.52 13.98
C GLY A 307 -15.73 -19.31 14.58
N ALA A 308 -15.18 -20.25 13.80
CA ALA A 308 -14.11 -21.14 14.26
C ALA A 308 -12.70 -20.56 13.99
N LEU A 309 -12.54 -19.85 12.86
CA LEU A 309 -11.29 -19.23 12.41
C LEU A 309 -11.55 -17.79 11.95
N PHE A 310 -10.68 -16.86 12.34
CA PHE A 310 -10.83 -15.44 12.02
C PHE A 310 -9.61 -14.90 11.28
N VAL A 311 -9.85 -14.13 10.22
CA VAL A 311 -8.79 -13.48 9.45
C VAL A 311 -9.06 -11.98 9.36
N LEU A 312 -8.17 -11.21 9.94
CA LEU A 312 -8.23 -9.76 9.95
C LEU A 312 -7.53 -9.21 8.70
N CYS A 313 -8.35 -8.79 7.72
CA CYS A 313 -7.96 -8.32 6.39
C CYS A 313 -8.35 -6.85 6.14
N SER A 314 -8.55 -6.07 7.20
CA SER A 314 -8.94 -4.67 7.09
C SER A 314 -7.74 -3.78 6.75
N TYR A 315 -7.96 -2.49 6.50
CA TYR A 315 -6.87 -1.56 6.20
C TYR A 315 -5.88 -1.48 7.38
N THR A 316 -4.60 -1.19 7.12
CA THR A 316 -3.50 -1.19 8.10
C THR A 316 -3.90 -0.59 9.46
N LEU A 317 -4.44 0.63 9.44
CA LEU A 317 -4.83 1.37 10.65
C LEU A 317 -6.02 0.71 11.38
N SER A 318 -6.96 0.14 10.64
CA SER A 318 -8.15 -0.51 11.19
C SER A 318 -7.82 -1.83 11.89
N ASN A 319 -6.82 -2.57 11.41
CA ASN A 319 -6.35 -3.79 12.08
C ASN A 319 -5.84 -3.48 13.50
N VAL A 320 -4.98 -2.46 13.62
CA VAL A 320 -4.41 -2.00 14.89
C VAL A 320 -5.51 -1.53 15.83
N ARG A 321 -6.39 -0.64 15.35
CA ARG A 321 -7.49 -0.10 16.15
C ARG A 321 -8.38 -1.22 16.70
N LEU A 322 -8.71 -2.21 15.88
CA LEU A 322 -9.62 -3.28 16.27
C LEU A 322 -9.01 -4.19 17.34
N LEU A 323 -7.71 -4.51 17.26
CA LEU A 323 -7.00 -5.24 18.32
C LEU A 323 -7.02 -4.46 19.64
N LEU A 324 -6.67 -3.16 19.61
CA LEU A 324 -6.65 -2.30 20.79
C LEU A 324 -8.03 -2.18 21.44
N LEU A 325 -9.08 -1.96 20.65
CA LEU A 325 -10.47 -1.90 21.14
C LEU A 325 -10.94 -3.24 21.74
N SER A 326 -10.42 -4.34 21.19
CA SER A 326 -10.75 -5.70 21.63
C SER A 326 -9.87 -6.18 22.79
N LYS A 327 -8.87 -5.38 23.20
CA LYS A 327 -7.88 -5.73 24.24
C LYS A 327 -7.10 -7.01 23.92
N ILE A 328 -6.76 -7.19 22.64
CA ILE A 328 -5.93 -8.31 22.17
C ILE A 328 -4.50 -7.80 22.00
N GLY A 329 -3.56 -8.47 22.67
CA GLY A 329 -2.17 -8.08 22.74
C GLY A 329 -1.91 -6.87 23.64
N THR A 330 -0.63 -6.54 23.81
CA THR A 330 -0.20 -5.42 24.67
C THR A 330 -0.01 -4.16 23.83
N PRO A 331 -0.74 -3.05 24.09
CA PRO A 331 -0.51 -1.76 23.45
C PRO A 331 0.95 -1.30 23.64
N TYR A 332 1.55 -0.75 22.58
CA TYR A 332 2.91 -0.24 22.63
C TYR A 332 3.03 1.00 23.53
N ASP A 333 3.97 0.97 24.46
CA ASP A 333 4.35 2.09 25.30
C ASP A 333 5.72 2.65 24.84
N PRO A 334 5.76 3.87 24.29
CA PRO A 334 7.01 4.47 23.80
C PRO A 334 8.00 4.83 24.92
N ALA A 335 7.54 5.01 26.16
CA ALA A 335 8.41 5.39 27.28
C ALA A 335 9.24 4.20 27.77
N THR A 336 8.60 3.03 27.89
CA THR A 336 9.27 1.78 28.28
C THR A 336 9.77 0.98 27.08
N ARG A 337 9.32 1.30 25.86
CA ARG A 337 9.54 0.54 24.62
C ARG A 337 9.06 -0.91 24.70
N THR A 338 7.97 -1.12 25.43
CA THR A 338 7.33 -2.44 25.62
C THR A 338 5.98 -2.49 24.92
N GLY A 339 5.42 -3.69 24.76
CA GLY A 339 4.21 -3.91 23.97
C GLY A 339 4.49 -3.97 22.46
N THR A 340 3.53 -4.50 21.71
CA THR A 340 3.72 -4.82 20.28
C THR A 340 2.60 -4.27 19.41
N VAL A 341 1.38 -4.12 19.94
CA VAL A 341 0.25 -3.60 19.18
C VAL A 341 0.37 -2.09 19.05
N GLY A 342 0.45 -1.60 17.82
CA GLY A 342 0.66 -0.18 17.49
C GLY A 342 2.12 0.21 17.27
N LYS A 343 3.06 -0.69 17.55
CA LYS A 343 4.50 -0.47 17.37
C LYS A 343 4.90 -0.34 15.89
N ASN A 344 5.96 0.42 15.62
CA ASN A 344 6.61 0.56 14.31
C ASN A 344 5.66 1.04 13.20
N TYR A 345 4.85 2.06 13.47
CA TYR A 345 4.09 2.70 12.39
C TYR A 345 5.08 3.32 11.39
N CYS A 346 4.98 2.92 10.12
CA CYS A 346 5.79 3.46 9.05
C CYS A 346 4.93 3.97 7.90
N TYR A 347 5.47 4.93 7.17
CA TYR A 347 4.84 5.57 6.02
C TYR A 347 5.71 5.42 4.76
N GLN A 348 5.42 6.12 3.67
CA GLN A 348 6.35 6.24 2.54
C GLN A 348 6.86 7.66 2.45
N VAL A 349 8.17 7.83 2.38
CA VAL A 349 8.76 9.13 2.11
C VAL A 349 8.68 9.37 0.60
N THR A 350 8.01 10.45 0.16
CA THR A 350 7.93 10.79 -1.27
C THR A 350 8.44 12.19 -1.53
N SER A 351 9.26 12.38 -2.55
CA SER A 351 9.67 13.72 -3.01
C SER A 351 9.47 13.82 -4.51
N GLY A 352 9.57 15.02 -5.08
CA GLY A 352 9.53 15.17 -6.53
C GLY A 352 9.65 16.60 -6.98
N LEU A 353 9.95 16.77 -8.27
CA LEU A 353 10.02 18.07 -8.90
C LEU A 353 9.30 18.02 -10.26
N ASN A 354 8.76 19.16 -10.67
CA ASN A 354 8.18 19.35 -11.99
C ASN A 354 9.23 19.93 -12.93
N MET A 355 9.22 19.48 -14.17
CA MET A 355 10.09 19.92 -15.25
C MET A 355 9.26 20.50 -16.39
N PHE A 356 9.74 21.59 -16.98
CA PHE A 356 9.03 22.34 -18.01
C PHE A 356 9.91 22.52 -19.26
N PHE A 357 9.31 22.25 -20.42
CA PHE A 357 10.00 22.18 -21.72
C PHE A 357 9.28 23.05 -22.75
N PRO A 358 9.70 24.30 -22.96
CA PRO A 358 8.99 25.23 -23.86
C PRO A 358 8.87 24.71 -25.29
N ASP A 359 9.81 23.88 -25.74
CA ASP A 359 9.90 23.42 -27.12
C ASP A 359 9.62 21.92 -27.29
N ARG A 360 9.07 21.24 -26.27
CA ARG A 360 8.80 19.80 -26.31
C ARG A 360 7.39 19.45 -25.87
N TYR A 361 6.67 18.70 -26.71
CA TYR A 361 5.35 18.17 -26.40
C TYR A 361 5.49 16.84 -25.65
N ILE A 362 4.99 16.79 -24.43
CA ILE A 362 5.00 15.62 -23.54
C ILE A 362 3.68 14.84 -23.62
N ASN A 363 2.56 15.57 -23.74
CA ASN A 363 1.20 15.04 -23.74
C ASN A 363 0.83 14.19 -22.49
N PRO A 364 0.46 14.80 -21.35
CA PRO A 364 0.10 14.08 -20.13
C PRO A 364 -1.23 13.30 -20.21
N PHE A 365 -2.05 13.52 -21.24
CA PHE A 365 -3.41 12.95 -21.34
C PHE A 365 -3.40 11.42 -21.46
N MET A 366 -2.45 10.87 -22.22
CA MET A 366 -2.26 9.43 -22.36
C MET A 366 -1.52 8.89 -21.13
N GLY A 367 -2.21 8.13 -20.28
CA GLY A 367 -1.65 7.69 -19.01
C GLY A 367 -2.24 6.37 -18.50
N ALA A 368 -1.45 5.66 -17.70
CA ALA A 368 -1.90 4.48 -16.97
C ALA A 368 -1.29 4.48 -15.57
N GLY A 369 -1.92 3.80 -14.61
CA GLY A 369 -1.57 3.95 -13.19
C GLY A 369 -0.11 3.62 -12.86
N ALA A 370 0.52 2.69 -13.58
CA ALA A 370 1.93 2.36 -13.46
C ALA A 370 2.71 2.53 -14.78
N LEU A 371 2.36 3.53 -15.60
CA LEU A 371 3.11 3.87 -16.81
C LEU A 371 4.34 4.72 -16.47
N GLY A 372 5.55 4.19 -16.67
CA GLY A 372 6.77 4.97 -16.46
C GLY A 372 8.06 4.16 -16.58
N PHE A 373 9.16 4.89 -16.66
CA PHE A 373 10.51 4.37 -16.41
C PHE A 373 10.97 4.73 -14.99
N VAL A 374 11.80 3.86 -14.41
CA VAL A 374 12.30 3.96 -13.04
C VAL A 374 13.79 3.67 -13.02
N ILE A 375 14.55 4.36 -12.16
CA ILE A 375 15.87 3.93 -11.71
C ILE A 375 15.78 3.50 -10.25
N ASP A 376 16.55 2.48 -9.88
CA ASP A 376 16.51 1.87 -8.54
C ASP A 376 17.88 1.92 -7.85
N ASP A 377 18.84 2.59 -8.49
CA ASP A 377 20.23 2.79 -8.07
C ASP A 377 20.36 3.46 -6.69
N PHE A 378 19.37 4.27 -6.30
CA PHE A 378 19.34 5.01 -5.03
C PHE A 378 18.34 4.46 -4.02
N ASN A 379 17.92 3.21 -4.19
CA ASN A 379 16.93 2.57 -3.36
C ASN A 379 17.53 1.53 -2.40
N ASN A 380 16.87 1.34 -1.26
CA ASN A 380 17.25 0.38 -0.23
C ASN A 380 18.75 0.39 0.04
N ASP A 381 19.45 -0.71 -0.25
CA ASP A 381 20.89 -0.86 -0.05
C ASP A 381 21.60 -1.21 -1.37
N ASN A 382 21.01 -0.78 -2.51
CA ASN A 382 21.57 -0.93 -3.85
C ASN A 382 22.84 -0.10 -4.09
N PHE A 383 23.14 0.83 -3.17
CA PHE A 383 24.31 1.69 -3.15
C PHE A 383 24.95 1.68 -1.74
N ASP A 384 26.10 2.32 -1.57
CA ASP A 384 26.81 2.38 -0.28
C ASP A 384 26.35 3.58 0.56
N HIS A 385 25.92 3.30 1.79
CA HIS A 385 25.48 4.32 2.77
C HIS A 385 26.62 4.93 3.59
N THR A 386 27.85 4.46 3.43
CA THR A 386 29.01 4.94 4.20
C THR A 386 29.18 6.45 4.07
N GLY A 387 29.12 7.15 5.20
CA GLY A 387 29.28 8.61 5.26
C GLY A 387 28.04 9.44 4.89
N LEU A 388 26.95 8.82 4.45
CA LEU A 388 25.71 9.53 4.10
C LEU A 388 24.88 9.90 5.34
N GLY A 389 25.04 9.13 6.42
CA GLY A 389 24.34 9.36 7.69
C GLY A 389 22.85 9.00 7.64
N PHE A 390 22.44 8.15 6.70
CA PHE A 390 21.13 7.52 6.63
C PHE A 390 21.26 6.10 6.06
N HIS A 391 20.24 5.28 6.28
CA HIS A 391 20.06 3.96 5.65
C HIS A 391 18.77 3.94 4.83
N GLY A 392 18.68 2.97 3.92
CA GLY A 392 17.57 2.85 2.99
C GLY A 392 17.71 3.79 1.80
N GLY A 393 16.63 4.14 1.14
CA GLY A 393 16.72 4.91 -0.10
C GLY A 393 15.36 5.00 -0.77
N GLY A 394 15.35 5.43 -2.02
CA GLY A 394 14.15 5.33 -2.84
C GLY A 394 14.44 5.25 -4.33
N TYR A 395 13.52 4.62 -5.05
CA TYR A 395 13.56 4.65 -6.50
C TYR A 395 13.13 6.03 -7.01
N ILE A 396 13.73 6.47 -8.12
CA ILE A 396 13.35 7.71 -8.80
C ILE A 396 12.68 7.33 -10.12
N SER A 397 11.56 7.96 -10.43
CA SER A 397 10.75 7.58 -11.60
C SER A 397 10.14 8.78 -12.31
N ALA A 398 9.92 8.63 -13.61
CA ALA A 398 9.03 9.48 -14.39
C ALA A 398 7.76 8.68 -14.71
N THR A 399 6.75 8.80 -13.86
CA THR A 399 5.47 8.10 -14.04
C THR A 399 4.38 9.03 -14.56
N GLN A 400 3.62 8.55 -15.55
CA GLN A 400 2.47 9.24 -16.11
C GLN A 400 1.16 8.55 -15.73
N THR A 401 0.76 8.76 -14.49
CA THR A 401 -0.40 8.11 -13.86
C THR A 401 -1.74 8.64 -14.38
N ASN A 402 -1.76 9.89 -14.85
CA ASN A 402 -2.96 10.62 -15.27
C ASN A 402 -2.61 11.94 -16.01
N GLY A 403 -3.62 12.52 -16.67
CA GLY A 403 -3.60 13.87 -17.27
C GLY A 403 -4.93 14.61 -17.05
N ARG A 404 -5.61 14.32 -15.94
CA ARG A 404 -6.97 14.79 -15.63
C ARG A 404 -7.06 16.32 -15.50
N PRO A 405 -8.16 16.94 -15.94
CA PRO A 405 -8.23 18.38 -16.10
C PRO A 405 -8.12 19.18 -14.81
N ILE A 406 -8.48 18.66 -13.62
CA ILE A 406 -8.53 19.43 -12.37
C ILE A 406 -7.20 19.35 -11.59
N ASP A 407 -6.78 18.14 -11.20
CA ASP A 407 -5.69 17.93 -10.23
C ASP A 407 -4.30 17.86 -10.86
N THR A 408 -4.18 17.77 -12.19
CA THR A 408 -2.92 17.36 -12.87
C THR A 408 -2.19 18.49 -13.58
N ARG A 409 -2.59 19.73 -13.29
CA ARG A 409 -2.01 20.95 -13.87
C ARG A 409 -0.67 21.27 -13.22
N ARG A 410 0.42 21.19 -13.99
CA ARG A 410 1.74 21.65 -13.57
C ARG A 410 2.00 23.03 -14.15
N LEU A 411 2.41 23.97 -13.31
CA LEU A 411 2.68 25.35 -13.71
C LEU A 411 4.06 25.77 -13.21
N PRO A 412 4.83 26.55 -13.99
CA PRO A 412 6.11 27.05 -13.54
C PRO A 412 6.00 27.88 -12.25
N PRO A 413 7.06 27.91 -11.42
CA PRO A 413 7.12 28.79 -10.26
C PRO A 413 6.81 30.25 -10.63
N GLY A 414 6.08 30.95 -9.77
CA GLY A 414 5.68 32.35 -9.99
C GLY A 414 4.40 32.54 -10.81
N THR A 415 3.81 31.47 -11.36
CA THR A 415 2.50 31.57 -12.05
C THR A 415 1.41 32.05 -11.08
N PRO A 416 0.62 33.10 -11.43
CA PRO A 416 -0.49 33.57 -10.59
C PRO A 416 -1.50 32.45 -10.30
N ARG A 417 -2.15 32.47 -9.15
CA ARG A 417 -3.09 31.39 -8.74
C ARG A 417 -4.44 31.40 -9.47
N TRP A 418 -4.79 32.51 -10.12
CA TRP A 418 -6.06 32.69 -10.82
C TRP A 418 -5.95 33.82 -11.88
N GLY A 419 -7.00 33.99 -12.69
CA GLY A 419 -7.08 35.04 -13.72
C GLY A 419 -6.51 34.65 -15.09
N SER A 420 -6.48 35.60 -16.03
CA SER A 420 -6.09 35.34 -17.43
C SER A 420 -4.65 34.86 -17.57
N ALA A 421 -3.73 35.35 -16.75
CA ALA A 421 -2.33 34.89 -16.73
C ALA A 421 -2.22 33.42 -16.33
N TRP A 422 -2.98 32.98 -15.32
CA TRP A 422 -3.05 31.56 -14.93
C TRP A 422 -3.65 30.68 -16.03
N LYS A 423 -4.71 31.15 -16.69
CA LYS A 423 -5.35 30.43 -17.81
C LYS A 423 -4.38 30.27 -18.98
N LYS A 424 -3.65 31.33 -19.33
CA LYS A 424 -2.62 31.30 -20.37
C LYS A 424 -1.50 30.32 -19.99
N ALA A 425 -0.99 30.38 -18.77
CA ALA A 425 0.05 29.46 -18.32
C ALA A 425 -0.41 27.99 -18.37
N ASN A 426 -1.66 27.70 -18.01
CA ASN A 426 -2.21 26.34 -18.18
C ASN A 426 -2.19 25.90 -19.64
N ALA A 427 -2.67 26.73 -20.55
CA ALA A 427 -2.67 26.41 -21.98
C ALA A 427 -1.24 26.19 -22.52
N ASP A 428 -0.29 27.03 -22.11
CA ASP A 428 1.09 26.97 -22.56
C ASP A 428 1.83 25.72 -22.00
N TRP A 429 1.56 25.34 -20.74
CA TRP A 429 2.37 24.34 -20.02
C TRP A 429 1.75 22.96 -19.84
N TYR A 430 0.43 22.80 -20.03
CA TYR A 430 -0.23 21.51 -19.85
C TYR A 430 0.41 20.41 -20.71
N LEU A 431 0.68 20.68 -21.99
CA LEU A 431 1.31 19.72 -22.90
C LEU A 431 2.85 19.68 -22.80
N ARG A 432 3.46 20.54 -21.98
CA ARG A 432 4.90 20.86 -22.02
C ARG A 432 5.58 20.69 -20.67
N SER A 433 5.01 19.83 -19.82
CA SER A 433 5.52 19.58 -18.48
C SER A 433 5.42 18.10 -18.11
N MET A 434 6.34 17.66 -17.26
CA MET A 434 6.34 16.34 -16.62
C MET A 434 6.87 16.47 -15.19
N SER A 435 6.91 15.37 -14.46
CA SER A 435 7.50 15.30 -13.13
C SER A 435 8.34 14.05 -12.98
N ILE A 436 9.38 14.15 -12.16
CA ILE A 436 10.06 13.00 -11.58
C ILE A 436 9.78 12.96 -10.09
N SER A 437 9.69 11.75 -9.54
CA SER A 437 9.39 11.54 -8.13
C SER A 437 10.24 10.44 -7.53
N LEU A 438 10.55 10.64 -6.25
CA LEU A 438 11.14 9.68 -5.33
C LEU A 438 10.02 8.95 -4.59
N HIS A 439 10.12 7.63 -4.51
CA HIS A 439 9.44 6.83 -3.48
C HIS A 439 10.51 6.15 -2.64
N GLY A 440 10.62 6.57 -1.39
CA GLY A 440 11.69 6.14 -0.49
C GLY A 440 11.17 5.48 0.77
N SER A 441 12.05 4.69 1.37
CA SER A 441 11.80 3.94 2.60
C SER A 441 11.46 4.87 3.74
N ASN A 442 10.69 4.35 4.70
CA ASN A 442 10.58 4.91 6.03
C ASN A 442 10.82 3.76 7.00
N TYR A 443 11.99 3.75 7.60
CA TYR A 443 12.36 2.70 8.54
C TYR A 443 11.70 2.96 9.89
N ALA A 444 11.40 1.86 10.58
CA ALA A 444 10.68 1.91 11.83
C ALA A 444 11.46 2.68 12.89
N ASN A 445 10.74 3.52 13.64
CA ASN A 445 11.30 4.31 14.71
C ASN A 445 10.43 4.16 15.97
N ALA A 446 11.06 4.02 17.14
CA ALA A 446 10.40 3.84 18.43
C ALA A 446 9.40 4.96 18.78
N ARG A 447 9.58 6.15 18.21
CA ARG A 447 8.70 7.31 18.41
C ARG A 447 7.45 7.31 17.52
N ASN A 448 7.45 6.50 16.46
CA ASN A 448 6.37 6.42 15.47
C ASN A 448 5.50 5.20 15.78
N TYR A 449 4.31 5.43 16.31
CA TYR A 449 3.41 4.37 16.79
C TYR A 449 1.94 4.80 16.72
N MET A 450 1.06 3.84 16.99
CA MET A 450 -0.38 4.04 17.02
C MET A 450 -0.97 3.54 18.34
N ASP A 451 -1.91 4.30 18.90
CA ASP A 451 -2.63 3.93 20.13
C ASP A 451 -4.10 4.42 20.07
N LEU A 452 -4.84 4.25 21.16
CA LEU A 452 -6.20 4.77 21.26
C LEU A 452 -6.20 6.18 21.85
N ASP A 453 -6.96 7.07 21.22
CA ASP A 453 -7.15 8.42 21.70
C ASP A 453 -8.09 8.44 22.94
N PRO A 454 -7.69 9.03 24.08
CA PRO A 454 -8.51 9.03 25.28
C PRO A 454 -9.71 10.00 25.18
N ASP A 455 -9.63 11.01 24.32
CA ASP A 455 -10.54 12.16 24.32
C ASP A 455 -11.53 12.09 23.15
N TYR A 456 -11.06 11.65 21.98
CA TYR A 456 -11.87 11.59 20.77
C TYR A 456 -12.43 10.19 20.50
N LYS A 457 -13.72 10.15 20.17
CA LYS A 457 -14.48 8.92 19.91
C LYS A 457 -15.15 8.98 18.54
N ASP A 458 -15.39 7.81 17.97
CA ASP A 458 -16.20 7.68 16.75
C ASP A 458 -17.70 7.74 17.03
N GLN A 459 -18.50 7.64 15.97
CA GLN A 459 -19.97 7.64 16.03
C GLN A 459 -20.57 6.53 16.91
N TRP A 460 -19.79 5.49 17.24
CA TRP A 460 -20.20 4.37 18.10
C TRP A 460 -19.67 4.52 19.54
N GLY A 461 -19.06 5.66 19.88
CA GLY A 461 -18.51 5.94 21.20
C GLY A 461 -17.17 5.24 21.48
N ARG A 462 -16.51 4.67 20.46
CA ARG A 462 -15.22 3.98 20.60
C ARG A 462 -14.08 4.96 20.39
N PRO A 463 -13.00 4.91 21.20
CA PRO A 463 -11.79 5.70 20.97
C PRO A 463 -11.32 5.72 19.51
N LEU A 464 -10.98 6.89 18.98
CA LEU A 464 -10.32 7.00 17.68
C LEU A 464 -8.92 6.36 17.76
N LEU A 465 -8.40 5.93 16.61
CA LEU A 465 -6.99 5.60 16.54
C LEU A 465 -6.20 6.91 16.48
N ARG A 466 -5.24 7.05 17.38
CA ARG A 466 -4.26 8.12 17.39
C ARG A 466 -2.99 7.65 16.71
N ILE A 467 -2.49 8.47 15.81
CA ILE A 467 -1.22 8.29 15.13
C ILE A 467 -0.23 9.26 15.78
N THR A 468 0.89 8.74 16.30
CA THR A 468 2.04 9.55 16.67
C THR A 468 3.09 9.35 15.57
N PHE A 469 3.31 10.37 14.74
CA PHE A 469 4.21 10.24 13.60
C PHE A 469 4.83 11.57 13.18
N ASP A 470 6.14 11.52 12.94
CA ASP A 470 6.83 12.55 12.19
C ASP A 470 8.05 11.97 11.46
N PHE A 471 8.47 12.66 10.39
CA PHE A 471 9.68 12.30 9.64
C PHE A 471 10.92 12.53 10.50
N ASP A 472 11.85 11.57 10.48
CA ASP A 472 13.09 11.66 11.26
C ASP A 472 14.28 12.15 10.43
N GLU A 473 15.44 12.23 11.07
CA GLU A 473 16.66 12.73 10.42
C GLU A 473 17.17 11.78 9.33
N ASN A 474 16.87 10.47 9.42
CA ASN A 474 17.19 9.49 8.37
C ASN A 474 16.39 9.83 7.11
N ASP A 475 15.07 10.01 7.25
CA ASP A 475 14.17 10.40 6.15
C ASP A 475 14.61 11.72 5.51
N ALA A 476 14.96 12.71 6.34
CA ALA A 476 15.36 14.03 5.87
C ALA A 476 16.67 14.01 5.08
N ARG A 477 17.66 13.22 5.52
CA ARG A 477 18.95 13.04 4.82
C ARG A 477 18.77 12.29 3.50
N MET A 478 18.02 11.20 3.50
CA MET A 478 17.67 10.44 2.30
C MET A 478 16.97 11.33 1.26
N CYS A 479 15.97 12.12 1.69
CA CYS A 479 15.30 13.09 0.84
C CYS A 479 16.27 14.10 0.21
N ARG A 480 17.16 14.71 1.02
CA ARG A 480 18.15 15.68 0.52
C ARG A 480 19.08 15.06 -0.52
N PHE A 481 19.58 13.86 -0.25
CA PHE A 481 20.43 13.11 -1.18
C PHE A 481 19.72 12.85 -2.52
N ALA A 482 18.52 12.26 -2.47
CA ALA A 482 17.74 11.91 -3.65
C ALA A 482 17.29 13.14 -4.46
N ASN A 483 16.98 14.27 -3.80
CA ASN A 483 16.65 15.51 -4.50
C ASN A 483 17.83 16.03 -5.32
N GLY A 484 19.06 15.94 -4.80
CA GLY A 484 20.25 16.29 -5.57
C GLY A 484 20.40 15.42 -6.82
N ARG A 485 20.11 14.12 -6.72
CA ARG A 485 20.11 13.22 -7.90
C ARG A 485 19.00 13.59 -8.90
N MET A 486 17.81 13.93 -8.42
CA MET A 486 16.71 14.39 -9.28
C MET A 486 17.02 15.70 -10.02
N GLU A 487 17.73 16.64 -9.38
CA GLU A 487 18.16 17.89 -10.03
C GLU A 487 19.17 17.61 -11.16
N GLU A 488 20.10 16.68 -10.97
CA GLU A 488 21.02 16.24 -12.04
C GLU A 488 20.27 15.58 -13.20
N ILE A 489 19.30 14.70 -12.91
CA ILE A 489 18.45 14.07 -13.93
C ILE A 489 17.64 15.13 -14.69
N ALA A 490 17.12 16.15 -14.01
CA ALA A 490 16.36 17.21 -14.64
C ALA A 490 17.21 18.08 -15.58
N ALA A 491 18.47 18.34 -15.21
CA ALA A 491 19.43 19.02 -16.05
C ALA A 491 19.77 18.19 -17.30
N ALA A 492 20.05 16.89 -17.14
CA ALA A 492 20.33 15.97 -18.25
C ALA A 492 19.12 15.80 -19.19
N ALA A 493 17.90 15.84 -18.64
CA ALA A 493 16.66 15.81 -19.42
C ALA A 493 16.46 17.06 -20.29
N GLY A 494 17.20 18.15 -20.03
CA GLY A 494 17.10 19.41 -20.76
C GLY A 494 15.95 20.31 -20.30
N ALA A 495 15.45 20.13 -19.07
CA ALA A 495 14.41 20.96 -18.50
C ALA A 495 14.86 22.43 -18.45
N LYS A 496 14.03 23.35 -18.95
CA LYS A 496 14.36 24.80 -18.95
C LYS A 496 13.94 25.49 -17.67
N ILE A 497 12.90 24.96 -17.04
CA ILE A 497 12.45 25.39 -15.72
C ILE A 497 12.19 24.13 -14.91
N ILE A 498 12.58 24.17 -13.63
CA ILE A 498 12.24 23.16 -12.64
C ILE A 498 11.49 23.82 -11.48
N SER A 499 10.53 23.12 -10.88
CA SER A 499 9.96 23.55 -9.61
C SER A 499 10.92 23.25 -8.46
N LYS A 500 10.75 23.93 -7.32
CA LYS A 500 11.40 23.48 -6.09
C LYS A 500 10.99 22.02 -5.80
N PRO A 501 11.91 21.17 -5.32
CA PRO A 501 11.56 19.84 -4.87
C PRO A 501 10.51 19.89 -3.76
N ASN A 502 9.51 19.03 -3.85
CA ASN A 502 8.49 18.85 -2.82
C ASN A 502 9.01 17.94 -1.71
N VAL A 503 9.99 18.44 -0.95
CA VAL A 503 10.65 17.70 0.13
C VAL A 503 9.67 17.47 1.28
N ARG A 504 9.57 16.23 1.75
CA ARG A 504 8.88 15.96 3.02
C ARG A 504 9.77 16.38 4.17
N LYS A 505 9.16 17.08 5.11
CA LYS A 505 9.83 17.62 6.28
C LYS A 505 8.91 17.50 7.48
N SER A 506 9.52 17.45 8.64
CA SER A 506 8.84 17.68 9.91
C SER A 506 8.34 19.14 10.00
N PRO A 507 7.16 19.39 10.57
CA PRO A 507 6.17 18.40 10.98
C PRO A 507 5.39 17.81 9.79
N TYR A 508 5.04 16.52 9.89
CA TYR A 508 4.21 15.80 8.91
C TYR A 508 2.84 16.47 8.65
N ASP A 509 2.55 16.82 7.40
CA ASP A 509 1.32 17.52 7.01
C ASP A 509 0.27 16.59 6.37
N THR A 510 -0.83 16.36 7.09
CA THR A 510 -1.95 15.51 6.64
C THR A 510 -2.82 16.13 5.55
N ARG A 511 -2.67 17.43 5.28
CA ARG A 511 -3.48 18.19 4.31
C ARG A 511 -2.89 18.15 2.90
N GLN A 512 -1.77 17.45 2.72
CA GLN A 512 -1.11 17.31 1.42
C GLN A 512 -1.01 15.83 1.09
N TYR A 513 -1.41 15.44 -0.12
CA TYR A 513 -1.23 14.06 -0.57
C TYR A 513 0.26 13.73 -0.72
N GLN A 514 0.65 12.58 -0.18
CA GLN A 514 2.05 12.13 -0.21
C GLN A 514 2.17 10.68 -0.66
N SER A 515 1.44 9.76 -0.02
CA SER A 515 1.39 8.32 -0.31
C SER A 515 0.24 7.65 0.45
N THR A 516 -0.22 6.49 -0.01
CA THR A 516 -1.21 5.69 0.75
C THR A 516 -0.59 4.46 1.44
N HIS A 517 0.75 4.34 1.41
CA HIS A 517 1.44 3.19 1.98
C HIS A 517 1.69 3.36 3.48
N ASN A 518 0.64 3.07 4.24
CA ASN A 518 0.73 2.91 5.69
C ASN A 518 1.08 1.45 6.01
N THR A 519 2.09 1.25 6.84
CA THR A 519 2.55 -0.09 7.24
C THR A 519 2.81 -0.15 8.75
N GLY A 520 3.00 -1.35 9.27
CA GLY A 520 3.28 -1.59 10.69
C GLY A 520 2.07 -1.50 11.63
N GLY A 521 2.33 -1.60 12.92
CA GLY A 521 1.32 -1.63 13.99
C GLY A 521 0.82 -3.01 14.39
N THR A 522 0.88 -4.01 13.53
CA THR A 522 0.65 -5.42 13.89
C THR A 522 1.81 -6.29 13.41
N ILE A 523 3.02 -5.82 13.65
CA ILE A 523 4.23 -6.29 12.98
C ILE A 523 4.47 -7.78 13.17
N MET A 524 5.04 -8.41 12.14
CA MET A 524 5.43 -9.81 12.12
C MET A 524 6.85 -9.98 12.66
N GLY A 525 7.15 -11.15 13.23
CA GLY A 525 8.51 -11.50 13.63
C GLY A 525 8.56 -12.86 14.31
N ALA A 526 9.77 -13.39 14.50
CA ALA A 526 9.99 -14.72 15.08
C ALA A 526 9.81 -14.79 16.62
N ASP A 527 9.65 -13.65 17.30
CA ASP A 527 9.58 -13.58 18.77
C ASP A 527 8.30 -12.85 19.24
N PRO A 528 7.43 -13.51 20.04
CA PRO A 528 6.18 -12.94 20.55
C PRO A 528 6.37 -11.69 21.42
N THR A 529 7.56 -11.49 21.99
CA THR A 529 7.86 -10.29 22.81
C THR A 529 8.10 -9.04 21.96
N SER A 530 8.34 -9.23 20.65
CA SER A 530 8.70 -8.16 19.72
C SER A 530 7.70 -7.95 18.58
N SER A 531 6.79 -8.90 18.34
CA SER A 531 5.84 -8.88 17.24
C SER A 531 4.40 -9.23 17.69
N VAL A 532 3.42 -8.87 16.87
CA VAL A 532 2.00 -9.21 17.11
C VAL A 532 1.64 -10.55 16.47
N VAL A 533 2.29 -10.87 15.33
CA VAL A 533 2.07 -12.12 14.60
C VAL A 533 3.37 -12.87 14.34
N SER A 534 3.27 -14.19 14.27
CA SER A 534 4.37 -15.05 13.84
C SER A 534 4.65 -14.89 12.34
N PRO A 535 5.75 -15.47 11.80
CA PRO A 535 6.02 -15.50 10.37
C PRO A 535 4.91 -16.16 9.52
N HIS A 536 3.94 -16.83 10.15
CA HIS A 536 2.74 -17.40 9.52
C HIS A 536 1.51 -16.49 9.61
N LEU A 537 1.70 -15.23 10.02
CA LEU A 537 0.64 -14.24 10.24
C LEU A 537 -0.38 -14.60 11.32
N GLN A 538 -0.09 -15.60 12.15
CA GLN A 538 -0.92 -16.01 13.28
C GLN A 538 -0.64 -15.10 14.49
N SER A 539 -1.67 -14.57 15.13
CA SER A 539 -1.55 -13.75 16.36
C SER A 539 -0.88 -14.56 17.46
N TRP A 540 0.15 -14.03 18.13
CA TRP A 540 0.79 -14.71 19.27
C TRP A 540 -0.15 -14.95 20.45
N ASP A 541 -1.06 -14.01 20.69
CA ASP A 541 -1.98 -14.04 21.84
C ASP A 541 -3.24 -14.86 21.58
N VAL A 542 -3.66 -15.01 20.32
CA VAL A 542 -4.96 -15.60 19.95
C VAL A 542 -4.80 -16.65 18.85
N GLU A 543 -5.03 -17.91 19.21
CA GLU A 543 -4.67 -19.08 18.39
C GLU A 543 -5.37 -19.12 17.03
N ASN A 544 -6.66 -18.78 16.99
CA ASN A 544 -7.49 -18.83 15.79
C ASN A 544 -7.66 -17.47 15.09
N LEU A 545 -6.73 -16.53 15.33
CA LEU A 545 -6.71 -15.22 14.69
C LEU A 545 -5.46 -15.06 13.82
N PHE A 546 -5.68 -14.71 12.56
CA PHE A 546 -4.63 -14.38 11.59
C PHE A 546 -4.80 -12.95 11.10
N ILE A 547 -3.70 -12.25 10.79
CA ILE A 547 -3.74 -10.85 10.36
C ILE A 547 -3.02 -10.70 9.03
N SER A 548 -3.70 -10.17 8.02
CA SER A 548 -3.15 -10.01 6.66
C SER A 548 -3.29 -8.59 6.16
N GLY A 549 -2.18 -8.03 5.67
CA GLY A 549 -2.11 -6.67 5.15
C GLY A 549 -0.75 -6.04 5.45
N ALA A 550 -0.55 -4.79 5.06
CA ALA A 550 0.73 -4.12 5.28
C ALA A 550 0.99 -3.74 6.76
N SER A 551 0.01 -3.91 7.66
CA SER A 551 0.20 -3.73 9.10
C SER A 551 1.20 -4.72 9.72
N VAL A 552 1.44 -5.85 9.05
CA VAL A 552 2.37 -6.88 9.52
C VAL A 552 3.82 -6.59 9.15
N PHE A 553 4.09 -5.53 8.39
CA PHE A 553 5.46 -5.23 7.96
C PHE A 553 6.20 -4.55 9.10
N PRO A 554 7.38 -5.03 9.51
CA PRO A 554 8.09 -4.44 10.64
C PRO A 554 8.71 -3.07 10.32
N GLN A 555 8.93 -2.78 9.04
CA GLN A 555 9.36 -1.49 8.48
C GLN A 555 8.85 -1.33 7.05
N ASN A 556 8.87 -0.10 6.51
CA ASN A 556 8.54 0.14 5.10
C ASN A 556 9.80 0.22 4.22
N SER A 557 9.77 -0.52 3.10
CA SER A 557 10.80 -0.51 2.06
C SER A 557 10.66 0.73 1.16
N GLY A 558 11.66 1.01 0.30
CA GLY A 558 11.52 2.06 -0.72
C GLY A 558 10.55 1.70 -1.86
N TYR A 559 9.99 0.50 -1.84
CA TYR A 559 8.98 0.03 -2.81
C TYR A 559 7.55 0.11 -2.28
N ASN A 560 6.57 0.15 -3.18
CA ASN A 560 5.15 0.02 -2.82
C ASN A 560 4.87 -1.37 -2.20
N PRO A 561 4.06 -1.47 -1.13
CA PRO A 561 3.92 -2.68 -0.33
C PRO A 561 3.04 -3.77 -0.96
N THR A 562 2.30 -3.48 -2.03
CA THR A 562 1.22 -4.37 -2.49
C THR A 562 1.71 -5.72 -2.98
N GLY A 563 2.90 -5.79 -3.57
CA GLY A 563 3.50 -7.08 -3.98
C GLY A 563 3.66 -8.03 -2.79
N PRO A 564 4.42 -7.64 -1.74
CA PRO A 564 4.54 -8.48 -0.55
C PRO A 564 3.21 -8.73 0.16
N VAL A 565 2.26 -7.77 0.14
CA VAL A 565 0.89 -8.01 0.65
C VAL A 565 0.21 -9.15 -0.12
N GLY A 566 0.31 -9.16 -1.44
CA GLY A 566 -0.23 -10.20 -2.30
C GLY A 566 0.42 -11.56 -2.05
N ALA A 567 1.76 -11.61 -1.99
CA ALA A 567 2.52 -12.82 -1.74
C ALA A 567 2.18 -13.42 -0.35
N LEU A 568 2.15 -12.60 0.70
CA LEU A 568 1.77 -13.02 2.05
C LEU A 568 0.31 -13.49 2.12
N GLY A 569 -0.61 -12.81 1.43
CA GLY A 569 -2.02 -13.22 1.38
C GLY A 569 -2.23 -14.59 0.73
N LEU A 570 -1.47 -14.90 -0.34
CA LEU A 570 -1.49 -16.21 -0.98
C LEU A 570 -0.87 -17.30 -0.11
N ARG A 571 0.28 -17.02 0.53
CA ARG A 571 0.92 -17.95 1.48
C ARG A 571 -0.01 -18.26 2.64
N LEU A 572 -0.62 -17.24 3.24
CA LEU A 572 -1.56 -17.37 4.35
C LEU A 572 -2.69 -18.33 4.01
N ALA A 573 -3.23 -18.29 2.80
CA ALA A 573 -4.34 -19.16 2.43
C ALA A 573 -3.96 -20.66 2.51
N GLY A 574 -2.69 -21.01 2.27
CA GLY A 574 -2.16 -22.36 2.53
C GLY A 574 -2.04 -22.67 4.02
N ASP A 575 -1.50 -21.74 4.79
CA ASP A 575 -1.36 -21.85 6.25
C ASP A 575 -2.73 -22.06 6.94
N LEU A 576 -3.76 -21.34 6.49
CA LEU A 576 -5.13 -21.49 7.01
C LEU A 576 -5.71 -22.89 6.72
N LEU A 577 -5.45 -23.47 5.56
CA LEU A 577 -5.85 -24.85 5.26
C LEU A 577 -5.14 -25.86 6.17
N SER A 578 -3.85 -25.65 6.43
CA SER A 578 -3.09 -26.47 7.38
C SER A 578 -3.68 -26.36 8.79
N TYR A 579 -3.93 -25.15 9.27
CA TYR A 579 -4.54 -24.91 10.58
C TYR A 579 -5.94 -25.54 10.71
N LEU A 580 -6.79 -25.42 9.69
CA LEU A 580 -8.12 -26.03 9.71
C LEU A 580 -8.09 -27.57 9.73
N SER A 581 -7.03 -28.18 9.21
CA SER A 581 -6.85 -29.64 9.28
C SER A 581 -6.28 -30.12 10.61
N ASP A 582 -5.46 -29.30 11.25
CA ASP A 582 -4.78 -29.58 12.52
C ASP A 582 -4.62 -28.27 13.30
N PRO A 583 -5.62 -27.89 14.12
CA PRO A 583 -5.60 -26.61 14.84
C PRO A 583 -4.49 -26.54 15.87
N ARG A 584 -3.41 -25.83 15.55
CA ARG A 584 -2.24 -25.62 16.42
C ARG A 584 -1.51 -24.32 16.08
N ARG A 585 -0.49 -23.98 16.87
CA ARG A 585 0.47 -22.95 16.49
C ARG A 585 1.20 -23.35 15.21
N LEU A 586 1.25 -22.44 14.24
CA LEU A 586 2.07 -22.56 13.04
C LEU A 586 3.39 -21.82 13.29
N GLY A 587 4.50 -22.55 13.22
CA GLY A 587 5.84 -22.08 13.57
C GLY A 587 6.31 -22.66 14.88
#